data_AF-A0A662FUU7-F1
#
_entry.id   AF-A0A662FUU7-F1
#
_cell.length_a   1.000
_cell.length_b   1.000
_cell.length_c   1.000
_cell.angle_alpha   90.00
_cell.angle_beta   90.00
_cell.angle_gamma   90.00
#
_symmetry.space_group_name_H-M   'P 1'
#
loop_
_entity.id
_entity.type
_entity.pdbx_description
1 polymer ?
#
loop_
_entity_poly.entity_id
_entity_poly.type
_entity_poly.pdbx_seq_one_letter_code
_entity_poly.pdbx_strand_id
1 'polypeptide(L)'
;MLAGVEALVGGRGKAYLEELKKARNEALNDLRNRAMNMGANAIVGVDFEIVEGFMVVTAFGTAVVVEPSIRLHRPNNKNISYSHFF
;
A
#
# COMPACT_ATOMS: atom_id res chain seq x y z
N MET A 1 -27.56 3.30 7.25
CA MET A 1 -26.17 3.80 7.32
C MET A 1 -26.01 4.80 8.47
N LEU A 2 -26.26 4.36 9.71
CA LEU A 2 -26.05 5.15 10.95
C LEU A 2 -25.45 4.30 12.09
N ALA A 3 -25.62 2.97 12.05
CA ALA A 3 -25.09 2.04 13.06
C ALA A 3 -23.55 2.02 13.16
N GLY A 4 -22.82 2.29 12.06
CA GLY A 4 -21.35 2.30 12.08
C GLY A 4 -20.75 3.50 12.80
N VAL A 5 -21.45 4.65 12.80
CA VAL A 5 -20.98 5.88 13.45
C VAL A 5 -21.33 5.87 14.94
N GLU A 6 -22.46 5.28 15.34
CA GLU A 6 -22.84 5.13 16.76
C GLU A 6 -21.88 4.22 17.55
N ALA A 7 -21.28 3.20 16.91
CA ALA A 7 -20.26 2.36 17.53
C ALA A 7 -18.93 3.10 17.84
N LEU A 8 -18.66 4.21 17.14
CA LEU A 8 -17.42 4.99 17.28
C LEU A 8 -17.39 5.91 18.50
N VAL A 9 -18.56 6.28 19.06
CA VAL A 9 -18.67 7.30 20.12
C VAL A 9 -18.50 6.72 21.54
N GLY A 10 -18.62 5.40 21.72
CA GLY A 10 -18.71 4.74 23.04
C GLY A 10 -17.47 4.02 23.58
N GLY A 11 -16.26 4.30 23.07
CA GLY A 11 -15.01 3.67 23.55
C GLY A 11 -14.75 2.22 23.05
N ARG A 12 -15.79 1.43 22.79
CA ARG A 12 -15.69 0.12 22.13
C ARG A 12 -15.21 0.23 20.67
N GLY A 13 -15.62 1.28 19.95
CA GLY A 13 -15.12 1.58 18.61
C GLY A 13 -13.61 1.87 18.57
N LYS A 14 -13.03 2.43 19.64
CA LYS A 14 -11.60 2.69 19.72
C LYS A 14 -10.79 1.39 19.77
N ALA A 15 -11.21 0.44 20.60
CA ALA A 15 -10.56 -0.87 20.67
C ALA A 15 -10.65 -1.62 19.33
N TYR A 16 -11.82 -1.59 18.68
CA TYR A 16 -12.02 -2.18 17.35
C TYR A 16 -11.10 -1.56 16.28
N LEU A 17 -11.00 -0.22 16.26
CA LEU A 17 -10.10 0.48 15.33
C LEU A 17 -8.62 0.17 15.60
N GLU A 18 -8.21 0.05 16.86
CA GLU A 18 -6.84 -0.35 17.20
C GLU A 18 -6.53 -1.77 16.74
N GLU A 19 -7.45 -2.72 16.91
CA GLU A 19 -7.28 -4.09 16.42
C GLU A 19 -7.24 -4.17 14.89
N LEU A 20 -8.12 -3.45 14.19
CA LEU A 20 -8.04 -3.30 12.72
C LEU A 20 -6.71 -2.72 12.26
N LYS A 21 -6.21 -1.71 12.99
CA LYS A 21 -4.91 -1.08 12.70
C LYS A 21 -3.75 -2.07 12.86
N LYS A 22 -3.78 -2.92 13.89
CA LYS A 22 -2.80 -4.00 14.09
C LYS A 22 -2.86 -5.00 12.95
N ALA A 23 -4.03 -5.55 12.64
CA ALA A 23 -4.22 -6.52 11.57
C ALA A 23 -3.74 -5.98 10.20
N ARG A 24 -4.04 -4.71 9.91
CA ARG A 24 -3.53 -4.05 8.69
C ARG A 24 -2.01 -3.97 8.67
N ASN A 25 -1.38 -3.59 9.79
CA ASN A 25 0.08 -3.48 9.86
C ASN A 25 0.75 -4.85 9.67
N GLU A 26 0.18 -5.92 10.23
CA GLU A 26 0.65 -7.29 10.03
C GLU A 26 0.56 -7.69 8.55
N ALA A 27 -0.59 -7.48 7.91
CA ALA A 27 -0.78 -7.77 6.49
C ALA A 27 0.23 -7.01 5.59
N LEU A 28 0.51 -5.74 5.90
CA LEU A 28 1.50 -4.94 5.17
C LEU A 28 2.93 -5.43 5.40
N ASN A 29 3.26 -5.87 6.62
CA ASN A 29 4.58 -6.42 6.91
C ASN A 29 4.78 -7.75 6.16
N ASP A 30 3.77 -8.60 6.11
CA ASP A 30 3.83 -9.85 5.33
C ASP A 30 3.94 -9.60 3.82
N LEU A 31 3.24 -8.58 3.30
CA LEU A 31 3.39 -8.16 1.91
C LEU A 31 4.82 -7.68 1.61
N ARG A 32 5.40 -6.86 2.50
CA ARG A 32 6.80 -6.40 2.39
C ARG A 32 7.79 -7.55 2.45
N ASN A 33 7.64 -8.46 3.42
CA ASN A 33 8.53 -9.60 3.59
C ASN A 33 8.54 -10.48 2.33
N ARG A 34 7.35 -10.74 1.76
CA ARG A 34 7.24 -11.46 0.48
C ARG A 34 7.94 -10.73 -0.67
N ALA A 35 7.71 -9.42 -0.82
CA ALA A 35 8.37 -8.62 -1.86
C ALA A 35 9.90 -8.60 -1.70
N MET A 36 10.41 -8.43 -0.47
CA MET A 36 11.85 -8.48 -0.18
C MET A 36 12.45 -9.85 -0.49
N ASN A 37 11.75 -10.95 -0.16
CA ASN A 37 12.18 -12.30 -0.50
C ASN A 37 12.21 -12.57 -2.01
N MET A 38 11.45 -11.81 -2.79
CA MET A 38 11.48 -11.82 -4.26
C MET A 38 12.60 -10.93 -4.85
N GLY A 39 13.35 -10.20 -4.01
CA GLY A 39 14.38 -9.27 -4.44
C GLY A 39 13.86 -7.89 -4.88
N ALA A 40 12.57 -7.59 -4.62
CA ALA A 40 12.00 -6.28 -4.92
C ALA A 40 12.48 -5.22 -3.92
N ASN A 41 12.61 -3.98 -4.38
CA ASN A 41 12.94 -2.82 -3.55
C ASN A 41 11.76 -1.86 -3.33
N ALA A 42 10.63 -2.12 -4.01
CA ALA A 42 9.39 -1.37 -3.86
C ALA A 42 8.17 -2.24 -4.15
N ILE A 43 7.00 -1.79 -3.68
CA ILE A 43 5.69 -2.35 -4.03
C ILE A 43 4.83 -1.20 -4.54
N VAL A 44 4.27 -1.36 -5.74
CA VAL A 44 3.39 -0.37 -6.36
C VAL A 44 1.95 -0.89 -6.44
N GLY A 45 0.97 0.03 -6.48
CA GLY A 45 -0.45 -0.32 -6.52
C GLY A 45 -0.89 -1.12 -5.29
N VAL A 46 -0.44 -0.71 -4.10
CA VAL A 46 -0.82 -1.37 -2.84
C VAL A 46 -2.29 -1.08 -2.54
N ASP A 47 -3.05 -2.12 -2.25
CA ASP A 47 -4.44 -2.05 -1.82
C ASP A 47 -4.76 -3.16 -0.81
N PHE A 48 -5.91 -3.07 -0.15
CA PHE A 48 -6.32 -3.99 0.90
C PHE A 48 -7.83 -4.30 0.92
N GLU A 49 -8.14 -5.53 1.28
CA GLU A 49 -9.51 -6.00 1.50
C GLU A 49 -9.76 -6.26 2.99
N ILE A 50 -10.93 -5.83 3.46
CA ILE A 50 -11.43 -6.06 4.82
C ILE A 50 -12.76 -6.81 4.70
N VAL A 51 -12.83 -8.01 5.24
CA VAL A 51 -14.07 -8.79 5.26
C VAL A 51 -14.77 -8.58 6.60
N GLU A 52 -16.02 -8.12 6.59
CA GLU A 52 -16.79 -7.94 7.84
C GLU A 52 -17.29 -9.29 8.38
N GLY A 53 -17.16 -9.52 9.68
CA GLY A 53 -17.56 -10.77 10.36
C GLY A 53 -16.39 -11.63 10.86
N PHE A 54 -15.26 -11.59 10.16
CA PHE A 54 -13.97 -12.11 10.61
C PHE A 54 -12.97 -10.99 10.38
N MET A 55 -12.26 -10.51 11.41
CA MET A 55 -11.35 -9.37 11.32
C MET A 55 -10.08 -9.70 10.51
N VAL A 56 -10.26 -10.06 9.24
CA VAL A 56 -9.23 -10.47 8.30
C VAL A 56 -8.94 -9.28 7.40
N VAL A 57 -7.67 -8.88 7.40
CA VAL A 57 -7.15 -7.85 6.51
C VAL A 57 -6.17 -8.52 5.55
N THR A 58 -6.42 -8.39 4.26
CA THR A 58 -5.52 -8.89 3.22
C THR A 58 -4.94 -7.70 2.46
N ALA A 59 -3.62 -7.67 2.27
CA ALA A 59 -2.94 -6.65 1.47
C ALA A 59 -2.32 -7.28 0.21
N PHE A 60 -2.42 -6.56 -0.91
CA PHE A 60 -1.87 -6.95 -2.21
C PHE A 60 -1.24 -5.77 -2.93
N GLY A 61 -0.43 -6.06 -3.95
CA GLY A 61 0.29 -5.07 -4.75
C GLY A 61 1.31 -5.73 -5.67
N THR A 62 2.03 -4.94 -6.46
CA THR A 62 3.03 -5.43 -7.42
C THR A 62 4.43 -5.16 -6.91
N ALA A 63 5.20 -6.23 -6.68
CA ALA A 63 6.61 -6.14 -6.29
C ALA A 63 7.47 -5.75 -7.48
N VAL A 64 8.28 -4.70 -7.35
CA VAL A 64 9.09 -4.12 -8.43
C VAL A 64 10.51 -3.79 -7.97
N VAL A 65 11.43 -3.70 -8.93
CA VAL A 65 12.75 -3.10 -8.74
C VAL A 65 12.76 -1.76 -9.46
N VAL A 66 12.90 -0.67 -8.71
CA VAL A 66 13.01 0.69 -9.27
C VAL A 66 14.47 1.14 -9.29
N GLU A 67 14.82 1.90 -10.33
CA GLU A 67 16.13 2.55 -10.47
C GLU A 67 15.97 4.08 -10.32
N PRO A 68 16.97 4.79 -9.75
CA PRO A 68 16.92 6.24 -9.67
C PRO A 68 16.83 6.88 -11.07
N SER A 69 15.82 7.74 -11.29
CA SER A 69 15.76 8.52 -12.51
C SER A 69 16.84 9.62 -12.48
N ILE A 70 17.86 9.51 -13.32
CA ILE A 70 18.81 10.61 -13.51
C ILE A 70 18.10 11.70 -14.30
N ARG A 71 17.73 12.81 -13.66
CA ARG A 71 17.34 14.03 -14.37
C ARG A 71 18.58 14.63 -15.02
N LEU A 72 18.83 14.28 -16.27
CA LEU A 72 19.76 15.04 -17.10
C LEU A 72 19.22 16.47 -17.19
N HIS A 73 19.98 17.42 -16.64
CA HIS A 73 19.75 18.84 -16.86
C HIS A 73 19.86 19.08 -18.36
N ARG A 74 18.73 19.11 -19.08
CA ARG A 74 18.69 19.34 -20.52
C ARG A 74 19.05 20.80 -20.81
N PRO A 75 20.24 21.12 -21.37
CA PRO A 75 20.39 22.37 -22.08
C PRO A 75 19.39 22.37 -23.24
N ASN A 76 18.73 23.51 -23.39
CA ASN A 76 17.62 23.77 -24.30
C ASN A 76 18.00 23.44 -25.77
N ASN A 77 17.67 22.23 -26.24
CA ASN A 77 17.50 22.00 -27.66
C ASN A 77 16.45 20.92 -27.92
N LYS A 78 15.50 21.25 -28.80
CA LYS A 78 14.38 20.40 -29.21
C LYS A 78 14.92 19.26 -30.07
N ASN A 79 14.68 18.01 -29.65
CA ASN A 79 14.32 16.83 -30.44
C ASN A 79 14.77 15.53 -29.76
N ILE A 80 13.85 14.54 -29.74
CA ILE A 80 14.01 13.07 -29.59
C ILE A 80 14.62 12.52 -28.27
N SER A 81 14.20 11.40 -27.67
CA SER A 81 13.01 10.55 -27.76
C SER A 81 13.02 9.53 -26.59
N TYR A 82 11.85 8.90 -26.34
CA TYR A 82 11.55 7.66 -25.60
C TYR A 82 11.76 7.57 -24.08
N SER A 83 10.63 7.42 -23.37
CA SER A 83 10.48 6.46 -22.27
C SER A 83 9.04 5.95 -22.25
N HIS A 84 8.71 5.05 -23.17
CA HIS A 84 7.65 4.07 -22.93
C HIS A 84 8.23 3.05 -21.96
N PHE A 85 7.83 3.09 -20.70
CA PHE A 85 7.78 1.95 -19.79
C PHE A 85 6.85 2.38 -18.65
N PHE A 86 5.66 1.77 -18.68
CA PHE A 86 4.56 1.73 -17.70
C PHE A 86 4.44 2.85 -16.65
#